data_AF-A0A8J2XCM6-F1
#
_entry.id   AF-A0A8J2XCM6-F1
#
_cell.length_a   1.000
_cell.length_b   1.000
_cell.length_c   1.000
_cell.angle_alpha   90.00
_cell.angle_beta   90.00
_cell.angle_gamma   90.00
#
_symmetry.space_group_name_H-M   'P 1'
#
loop_
_entity.id
_entity.type
_entity.pdbx_description
1 polymer ?
#
loop_
_entity_poly.entity_id
_entity_poly.type
_entity_poly.pdbx_seq_one_letter_code
_entity_poly.pdbx_strand_id
1 'polypeptide(L)'
;MRVCVIGTGYVGLVTGVCLAHCGHHVICIDNNEEKVKLMKAGQSPIYEPGLSELMQSSAQSGRLEFSTDLGAGVKHGEILFIAVGTPPLPTGESDTRYVEAVARGIGAHLNGGYKVIVNKSTVPIGSGDWVRRIVLDGIEERQKTLVTAGGGGLPEPLHADFDVVSNPEFLREGSAVYDTFNPDRIVLGSNSQKAIAMMQQLYTPIVERKFAEDASLPNVPVVVTDLSSAEMIKYAANAFLAVKISFINEVANICDRVGADVTQVAKGIGLDSRIGNKFLQAGIGWGGSCFPKDVSALIHTADDYGFQTELLNAAVQVNQRQRVIAIEKLQQELKILKGKTVGLLGLTFKPDTDDMRDAPSLTLIEQLNRLGAKVKAYDPIVSQSGLSHGLSNVFIETDPEMLADGCDALVLVTDWKEFLSLNYEKMAKSMFNKVIIDGRNFLDRKTLEDCGFRYVGIGH
;
A
#
# COMPACT_ATOMS: atom_id res chain seq x y z
N MET A 1 -8.89 -25.04 6.07
CA MET A 1 -10.21 -24.39 6.26
C MET A 1 -10.71 -23.90 4.91
N ARG A 2 -12.00 -23.54 4.80
CA ARG A 2 -12.55 -22.90 3.59
C ARG A 2 -12.62 -21.39 3.77
N VAL A 3 -12.03 -20.64 2.86
CA VAL A 3 -11.90 -19.18 2.96
C VAL A 3 -12.47 -18.52 1.71
N CYS A 4 -13.23 -17.45 1.89
CA CYS A 4 -13.60 -16.54 0.82
C CYS A 4 -12.85 -15.22 1.03
N VAL A 5 -12.25 -14.69 -0.01
CA VAL A 5 -11.62 -13.35 0.00
C VAL A 5 -12.31 -12.48 -1.02
N ILE A 6 -12.97 -11.41 -0.58
CA ILE A 6 -13.71 -10.47 -1.43
C ILE A 6 -12.88 -9.22 -1.68
N GLY A 7 -12.63 -8.93 -2.96
CA GLY A 7 -11.72 -7.91 -3.46
C GLY A 7 -10.38 -8.53 -3.86
N THR A 8 -9.96 -8.34 -5.11
CA THR A 8 -8.68 -8.86 -5.63
C THR A 8 -7.74 -7.72 -6.05
N GLY A 9 -7.65 -6.68 -5.22
CA GLY A 9 -6.51 -5.76 -5.23
C GLY A 9 -5.30 -6.35 -4.51
N TYR A 10 -4.26 -5.54 -4.27
CA TYR A 10 -3.03 -5.95 -3.58
C TYR A 10 -3.28 -6.76 -2.30
N VAL A 11 -4.08 -6.22 -1.38
CA VAL A 11 -4.36 -6.87 -0.09
C VAL A 11 -5.07 -8.21 -0.28
N GLY A 12 -6.20 -8.21 -0.99
CA GLY A 12 -7.08 -9.37 -1.07
C GLY A 12 -6.47 -10.50 -1.91
N LEU A 13 -5.88 -10.19 -3.07
CA LEU A 13 -5.28 -11.21 -3.93
C LEU A 13 -4.09 -11.90 -3.24
N VAL A 14 -3.16 -11.13 -2.65
CA VAL A 14 -2.02 -11.69 -1.91
C VAL A 14 -2.50 -12.54 -0.74
N THR A 15 -3.49 -12.05 0.03
CA THR A 15 -4.06 -12.82 1.15
C THR A 15 -4.64 -14.15 0.67
N GLY A 16 -5.44 -14.13 -0.38
CA GLY A 16 -6.08 -15.33 -0.90
C GLY A 16 -5.07 -16.35 -1.43
N VAL A 17 -4.10 -15.90 -2.22
CA VAL A 17 -3.04 -16.74 -2.78
C VAL A 17 -2.16 -17.35 -1.69
N CYS A 18 -1.70 -16.54 -0.72
CA CYS A 18 -0.86 -17.03 0.37
C CYS A 18 -1.61 -18.02 1.29
N LEU A 19 -2.88 -17.77 1.60
CA LEU A 19 -3.70 -18.72 2.37
C LEU A 19 -3.93 -20.04 1.62
N ALA A 20 -4.12 -19.99 0.30
CA ALA A 20 -4.22 -21.19 -0.52
C ALA A 20 -2.90 -21.99 -0.53
N HIS A 21 -1.77 -21.28 -0.63
CA HIS A 21 -0.44 -21.86 -0.52
C HIS A 21 -0.21 -22.52 0.84
N CYS A 22 -0.72 -21.93 1.93
CA CYS A 22 -0.71 -22.53 3.27
C CYS A 22 -1.59 -23.80 3.41
N GLY A 23 -2.32 -24.20 2.36
CA GLY A 23 -3.13 -25.42 2.34
C GLY A 23 -4.60 -25.21 2.65
N HIS A 24 -5.10 -23.99 2.62
CA HIS A 24 -6.54 -23.72 2.72
C HIS A 24 -7.20 -23.80 1.34
N HIS A 25 -8.52 -24.03 1.32
CA HIS A 25 -9.31 -23.94 0.08
C HIS A 25 -9.90 -22.54 -0.01
N VAL A 26 -9.43 -21.76 -0.97
CA VAL A 26 -9.72 -20.33 -1.10
C VAL A 26 -10.49 -20.05 -2.38
N ILE A 27 -11.54 -19.24 -2.26
CA ILE A 27 -12.19 -18.59 -3.40
C ILE A 27 -12.00 -17.08 -3.29
N CYS A 28 -11.46 -16.47 -4.33
CA CYS A 28 -11.29 -15.03 -4.46
C CYS A 28 -12.44 -14.46 -5.32
N ILE A 29 -13.14 -13.46 -4.79
CA ILE A 29 -14.30 -12.82 -5.43
C ILE A 29 -13.96 -11.38 -5.82
N ASP A 30 -14.24 -11.00 -7.06
CA ASP A 30 -14.18 -9.61 -7.52
C ASP A 30 -15.32 -9.33 -8.52
N ASN A 31 -15.89 -8.13 -8.50
CA ASN A 31 -16.97 -7.77 -9.43
C ASN A 31 -16.45 -7.37 -10.82
N ASN A 32 -15.13 -7.18 -10.97
CA ASN A 32 -14.51 -6.91 -12.25
C ASN A 32 -14.29 -8.21 -13.03
N GLU A 33 -15.15 -8.47 -14.01
CA GLU A 33 -15.10 -9.67 -14.85
C GLU A 33 -13.75 -9.83 -15.58
N GLU A 34 -13.14 -8.73 -16.03
CA GLU A 34 -11.87 -8.78 -16.75
C GLU A 34 -10.71 -9.21 -15.83
N LYS A 35 -10.66 -8.70 -14.60
CA LYS A 35 -9.69 -9.18 -13.59
C LYS A 35 -9.88 -10.66 -13.30
N VAL A 36 -11.13 -11.10 -13.13
CA VAL A 36 -11.42 -12.52 -12.86
C VAL A 36 -11.03 -13.41 -14.04
N LYS A 37 -11.28 -12.98 -15.29
CA LYS A 37 -10.82 -13.70 -16.49
C LYS A 37 -9.29 -13.84 -16.53
N LEU A 38 -8.55 -12.76 -16.25
CA LEU A 38 -7.09 -12.78 -16.18
C LEU A 38 -6.58 -13.77 -15.13
N MET A 39 -7.12 -13.71 -13.91
CA MET A 39 -6.73 -14.61 -12.81
C MET A 39 -7.06 -16.08 -13.12
N LYS A 40 -8.21 -16.36 -13.74
CA LYS A 40 -8.57 -17.71 -14.22
C LYS A 40 -7.61 -18.22 -15.30
N ALA A 41 -7.03 -17.33 -16.09
CA ALA A 41 -5.98 -17.66 -17.06
C ALA A 41 -4.57 -17.77 -16.45
N GLY A 42 -4.45 -17.66 -15.12
CA GLY A 42 -3.16 -17.74 -14.41
C GLY A 42 -2.34 -16.44 -14.46
N GLN A 43 -2.94 -15.32 -14.84
CA GLN A 43 -2.29 -14.01 -14.92
C GLN A 43 -2.72 -13.09 -13.77
N SER A 44 -1.75 -12.53 -13.04
CA SER A 44 -2.03 -11.61 -11.94
C SER A 44 -2.41 -10.22 -12.50
N PRO A 45 -3.49 -9.58 -11.99
CA PRO A 45 -3.87 -8.22 -12.37
C PRO A 45 -3.05 -7.13 -11.67
N ILE A 46 -2.05 -7.50 -10.86
CA ILE A 46 -1.13 -6.61 -10.14
C ILE A 46 0.30 -7.14 -10.25
N TYR A 47 1.28 -6.24 -10.12
CA TYR A 47 2.69 -6.62 -10.01
C TYR A 47 3.08 -6.81 -8.54
N GLU A 48 3.43 -8.04 -8.16
CA GLU A 48 3.93 -8.38 -6.83
C GLU A 48 4.92 -9.56 -6.95
N PRO A 49 6.17 -9.41 -6.50
CA PRO A 49 7.18 -10.47 -6.61
C PRO A 49 6.73 -11.81 -5.99
N GLY A 50 6.84 -12.90 -6.75
CA GLY A 50 6.48 -14.25 -6.32
C GLY A 50 4.98 -14.58 -6.32
N LEU A 51 4.10 -13.59 -6.55
CA LEU A 51 2.65 -13.80 -6.49
C LEU A 51 2.14 -14.70 -7.62
N SER A 52 2.62 -14.48 -8.85
CA SER A 52 2.18 -15.22 -10.03
C SER A 52 2.48 -16.71 -9.92
N GLU A 53 3.67 -17.07 -9.44
CA GLU A 53 4.09 -18.46 -9.25
C GLU A 53 3.22 -19.15 -8.19
N LEU A 54 3.00 -18.50 -7.04
CA LEU A 54 2.16 -19.04 -5.97
C LEU A 54 0.70 -19.18 -6.41
N MET A 55 0.19 -18.22 -7.17
CA MET A 55 -1.18 -18.22 -7.69
C MET A 55 -1.39 -19.41 -8.64
N GLN A 56 -0.49 -19.60 -9.61
CA GLN A 56 -0.57 -20.70 -10.58
C GLN A 56 -0.45 -22.06 -9.88
N SER A 57 0.51 -22.22 -8.97
CA SER A 57 0.68 -23.46 -8.21
C SER A 57 -0.55 -23.80 -7.35
N SER A 58 -1.11 -22.80 -6.67
CA SER A 58 -2.29 -22.98 -5.82
C SER A 58 -3.55 -23.33 -6.63
N ALA A 59 -3.72 -22.70 -7.80
CA ALA A 59 -4.81 -23.02 -8.73
C ALA A 59 -4.68 -24.44 -9.30
N GLN A 60 -3.47 -24.85 -9.72
CA GLN A 60 -3.20 -26.22 -10.21
C GLN A 60 -3.48 -27.29 -9.14
N SER A 61 -3.23 -26.96 -7.87
CA SER A 61 -3.53 -27.87 -6.75
C SER A 61 -5.02 -27.95 -6.35
N GLY A 62 -5.90 -27.19 -7.02
CA GLY A 62 -7.33 -27.14 -6.70
C GLY A 62 -7.65 -26.43 -5.37
N ARG A 63 -6.72 -25.59 -4.87
CA ARG A 63 -6.87 -24.86 -3.61
C ARG A 63 -7.23 -23.39 -3.79
N LEU A 64 -7.15 -22.86 -5.00
CA LEU A 64 -7.45 -21.47 -5.31
C LEU A 64 -8.40 -21.38 -6.50
N GLU A 65 -9.53 -20.71 -6.30
CA GLU A 65 -10.53 -20.43 -7.32
C GLU A 65 -10.83 -18.92 -7.39
N PHE A 66 -11.28 -18.47 -8.57
CA PHE A 66 -11.66 -17.09 -8.81
C PHE A 66 -13.09 -17.03 -9.34
N SER A 67 -13.90 -16.10 -8.87
CA SER A 67 -15.28 -15.93 -9.33
C SER A 67 -15.76 -14.48 -9.21
N THR A 68 -16.82 -14.15 -9.95
CA THR A 68 -17.59 -12.91 -9.78
C THR A 68 -18.83 -13.12 -8.91
N ASP A 69 -19.16 -14.38 -8.60
CA ASP A 69 -20.34 -14.76 -7.82
C ASP A 69 -20.04 -14.72 -6.32
N LEU A 70 -20.47 -13.63 -5.67
CA LEU A 70 -20.38 -13.46 -4.22
C LEU A 70 -21.13 -14.56 -3.44
N GLY A 71 -22.28 -15.02 -3.95
CA GLY A 71 -23.08 -16.06 -3.31
C GLY A 71 -22.33 -17.39 -3.25
N ALA A 72 -21.64 -17.76 -4.33
CA ALA A 72 -20.75 -18.93 -4.35
C ALA A 72 -19.64 -18.79 -3.29
N GLY A 73 -19.04 -17.61 -3.19
CA GLY A 73 -18.02 -17.30 -2.17
C GLY A 73 -18.53 -17.46 -0.73
N VAL A 74 -19.69 -16.88 -0.41
CA VAL A 74 -20.31 -16.95 0.92
C VAL A 74 -20.70 -18.39 1.27
N LYS A 75 -21.20 -19.15 0.29
CA LYS A 75 -21.53 -20.57 0.47
C LYS A 75 -20.29 -21.41 0.78
N HIS A 76 -19.18 -21.14 0.10
CA HIS A 76 -17.91 -21.85 0.28
C HIS A 76 -17.23 -21.54 1.62
N GLY A 77 -17.03 -20.26 1.93
CA GLY A 77 -16.15 -19.85 3.02
C GLY A 77 -16.74 -20.04 4.41
N GLU A 78 -15.96 -20.58 5.33
CA GLU A 78 -16.21 -20.52 6.79
C GLU A 78 -15.73 -19.17 7.36
N ILE A 79 -14.70 -18.61 6.71
CA ILE A 79 -14.11 -17.32 6.99
C ILE A 79 -14.23 -16.46 5.72
N LEU A 80 -14.81 -15.27 5.85
CA LEU A 80 -15.12 -14.36 4.74
C LEU A 80 -14.35 -13.05 4.92
N PHE A 81 -13.25 -12.87 4.19
CA PHE A 81 -12.45 -11.65 4.25
C PHE A 81 -13.03 -10.56 3.34
N ILE A 82 -13.32 -9.41 3.91
CA ILE A 82 -13.59 -8.17 3.18
C ILE A 82 -12.25 -7.46 3.00
N ALA A 83 -11.74 -7.45 1.77
CA ALA A 83 -10.44 -6.89 1.38
C ALA A 83 -10.56 -5.94 0.16
N VAL A 84 -11.70 -5.26 0.06
CA VAL A 84 -11.95 -4.22 -0.96
C VAL A 84 -11.26 -2.91 -0.59
N GLY A 85 -11.04 -2.05 -1.58
CA GLY A 85 -10.41 -0.75 -1.38
C GLY A 85 -11.30 0.21 -0.58
N THR A 86 -10.66 1.08 0.19
CA THR A 86 -11.26 2.22 0.90
C THR A 86 -10.52 3.51 0.50
N PRO A 87 -10.66 3.95 -0.77
CA PRO A 87 -9.96 5.14 -1.25
C PRO A 87 -10.40 6.40 -0.49
N PRO A 88 -9.57 7.45 -0.42
CA PRO A 88 -9.98 8.70 0.23
C PRO A 88 -11.05 9.43 -0.60
N LEU A 89 -12.02 10.03 0.08
CA LEU A 89 -12.95 11.01 -0.48
C LEU A 89 -12.27 12.39 -0.55
N PRO A 90 -12.77 13.34 -1.37
CA PRO A 90 -12.25 14.72 -1.39
C PRO A 90 -12.27 15.43 -0.04
N THR A 91 -13.14 14.99 0.88
CA THR A 91 -13.25 15.49 2.26
C THR A 91 -12.16 14.95 3.19
N GLY A 92 -11.40 13.92 2.79
CA GLY A 92 -10.37 13.26 3.61
C GLY A 92 -10.85 11.99 4.32
N GLU A 93 -12.16 11.73 4.31
CA GLU A 93 -12.79 10.50 4.81
C GLU A 93 -12.40 9.26 3.98
N SER A 94 -12.53 8.07 4.56
CA SER A 94 -12.42 6.81 3.82
C SER A 94 -13.74 6.50 3.10
N ASP A 95 -13.70 6.24 1.79
CA ASP A 95 -14.86 5.75 1.04
C ASP A 95 -15.16 4.29 1.39
N THR A 96 -16.21 4.09 2.18
CA THR A 96 -16.62 2.76 2.68
C THR A 96 -17.72 2.10 1.85
N ARG A 97 -18.17 2.70 0.74
CA ARG A 97 -19.29 2.17 -0.07
C ARG A 97 -19.06 0.75 -0.55
N TYR A 98 -17.82 0.39 -0.88
CA TYR A 98 -17.46 -0.97 -1.30
C TYR A 98 -17.57 -1.97 -0.15
N VAL A 99 -17.15 -1.59 1.06
CA VAL A 99 -17.27 -2.41 2.27
C VAL A 99 -18.74 -2.63 2.58
N GLU A 100 -19.56 -1.58 2.51
CA GLU A 100 -21.01 -1.67 2.72
C GLU A 100 -21.66 -2.63 1.71
N ALA A 101 -21.38 -2.47 0.42
CA ALA A 101 -21.95 -3.30 -0.63
C ALA A 101 -21.59 -4.79 -0.43
N VAL A 102 -20.35 -5.09 -0.06
CA VAL A 102 -19.91 -6.46 0.24
C VAL A 102 -20.58 -6.99 1.50
N ALA A 103 -20.62 -6.22 2.58
CA ALA A 103 -21.26 -6.64 3.84
C ALA A 103 -22.75 -6.93 3.65
N ARG A 104 -23.47 -6.07 2.92
CA ARG A 104 -24.90 -6.26 2.60
C ARG A 104 -25.09 -7.49 1.72
N GLY A 105 -24.23 -7.66 0.72
CA GLY A 105 -24.20 -8.82 -0.15
C GLY A 105 -23.92 -10.13 0.60
N ILE A 106 -23.02 -10.13 1.59
CA ILE A 106 -22.78 -11.28 2.47
C ILE A 106 -24.08 -11.62 3.21
N GLY A 107 -24.72 -10.65 3.85
CA GLY A 107 -26.00 -10.82 4.55
C GLY A 107 -27.08 -11.46 3.68
N ALA A 108 -27.23 -10.98 2.45
CA ALA A 108 -28.19 -11.54 1.49
C ALA A 108 -27.90 -13.00 1.11
N HIS A 109 -26.64 -13.46 1.18
CA HIS A 109 -26.26 -14.82 0.76
C HIS A 109 -25.99 -15.78 1.92
N LEU A 110 -26.07 -15.34 3.17
CA LEU A 110 -25.93 -16.23 4.33
C LEU A 110 -26.98 -17.34 4.27
N ASN A 111 -26.53 -18.58 4.40
CA ASN A 111 -27.31 -19.77 4.09
C ASN A 111 -27.37 -20.77 5.25
N GLY A 112 -27.15 -20.29 6.47
CA GLY A 112 -27.04 -21.09 7.69
C GLY A 112 -25.60 -21.53 7.99
N GLY A 113 -25.39 -22.02 9.20
CA GLY A 113 -24.07 -22.38 9.72
C GLY A 113 -23.25 -21.17 10.16
N TYR A 114 -22.30 -21.40 11.08
CA TYR A 114 -21.52 -20.33 11.67
C TYR A 114 -20.47 -19.77 10.71
N LYS A 115 -20.38 -18.43 10.59
CA LYS A 115 -19.39 -17.74 9.74
C LYS A 115 -18.56 -16.73 10.54
N VAL A 116 -17.31 -16.52 10.14
CA VAL A 116 -16.48 -15.41 10.62
C VAL A 116 -16.30 -14.42 9.47
N ILE A 117 -16.79 -13.19 9.64
CA ILE A 117 -16.63 -12.09 8.68
C ILE A 117 -15.44 -11.26 9.13
N VAL A 118 -14.45 -11.10 8.26
CA VAL A 118 -13.17 -10.49 8.62
C VAL A 118 -12.98 -9.19 7.85
N ASN A 119 -12.96 -8.07 8.55
CA ASN A 119 -12.58 -6.78 8.00
C ASN A 119 -11.05 -6.74 7.88
N LYS A 120 -10.55 -6.84 6.65
CA LYS A 120 -9.12 -6.72 6.32
C LYS A 120 -8.81 -5.43 5.57
N SER A 121 -9.79 -4.86 4.89
CA SER A 121 -9.79 -3.47 4.45
C SER A 121 -9.44 -2.54 5.61
N THR A 122 -8.64 -1.50 5.35
CA THR A 122 -8.42 -0.44 6.34
C THR A 122 -9.69 0.41 6.42
N VAL A 123 -10.42 0.30 7.53
CA VAL A 123 -11.74 0.90 7.72
C VAL A 123 -11.74 1.78 8.97
N PRO A 124 -12.53 2.87 9.02
CA PRO A 124 -12.62 3.75 10.19
C PRO A 124 -12.96 3.01 11.50
N ILE A 125 -12.58 3.58 12.64
CA ILE A 125 -12.86 2.99 13.95
C ILE A 125 -14.39 2.90 14.18
N GLY A 126 -14.85 1.74 14.63
CA GLY A 126 -16.28 1.39 14.79
C GLY A 126 -16.87 0.60 13.61
N SER A 127 -16.08 0.36 12.55
CA SER A 127 -16.55 -0.32 11.35
C SER A 127 -16.92 -1.79 11.59
N GLY A 128 -16.34 -2.46 12.59
CA GLY A 128 -16.72 -3.83 12.96
C GLY A 128 -18.20 -3.94 13.34
N ASP A 129 -18.68 -3.04 14.20
CA ASP A 129 -20.10 -3.01 14.61
C ASP A 129 -21.01 -2.55 13.47
N TRP A 130 -20.55 -1.59 12.66
CA TRP A 130 -21.27 -1.14 11.47
C TRP A 130 -21.44 -2.26 10.43
N VAL A 131 -20.37 -3.02 10.14
CA VAL A 131 -20.44 -4.19 9.24
C VAL A 131 -21.38 -5.24 9.79
N ARG A 132 -21.34 -5.53 11.11
CA ARG A 132 -22.32 -6.43 11.73
C ARG A 132 -23.75 -5.96 11.46
N ARG A 133 -24.03 -4.66 11.60
CA ARG A 133 -25.36 -4.11 11.33
C ARG A 133 -25.76 -4.27 9.86
N ILE A 134 -24.88 -3.95 8.91
CA ILE A 134 -25.17 -4.04 7.48
C ILE A 134 -25.44 -5.50 7.05
N VAL A 135 -24.69 -6.45 7.59
CA VAL A 135 -24.93 -7.89 7.32
C VAL A 135 -26.33 -8.30 7.80
N LEU A 136 -26.75 -7.83 8.99
CA LEU A 136 -28.11 -8.07 9.50
C LEU A 136 -29.18 -7.41 8.61
N ASP A 137 -28.94 -6.20 8.13
CA ASP A 137 -29.87 -5.53 7.20
C ASP A 137 -30.00 -6.33 5.88
N GLY A 138 -28.89 -6.85 5.34
CA GLY A 138 -28.91 -7.70 4.14
C GLY A 138 -29.67 -9.02 4.33
N ILE A 139 -29.64 -9.61 5.53
CA ILE A 139 -30.46 -10.78 5.89
C ILE A 139 -31.96 -10.39 5.85
N GLU A 140 -32.31 -9.26 6.47
CA GLU A 140 -33.69 -8.77 6.55
C GLU A 140 -34.27 -8.46 5.16
N GLU A 141 -33.49 -7.80 4.29
CA GLU A 141 -33.87 -7.48 2.91
C GLU A 141 -34.20 -8.74 2.09
N ARG A 142 -33.38 -9.79 2.21
CA ARG A 142 -33.66 -11.07 1.57
C ARG A 142 -34.95 -11.70 2.12
N GLN A 143 -35.15 -11.70 3.43
CA GLN A 143 -36.36 -12.26 4.04
C GLN A 143 -37.62 -11.55 3.55
N LYS A 144 -37.62 -10.21 3.49
CA LYS A 144 -38.72 -9.42 2.93
C LYS A 144 -39.02 -9.80 1.48
N THR A 145 -37.99 -9.92 0.65
CA THR A 145 -38.13 -10.30 -0.77
C THR A 145 -38.79 -11.67 -0.92
N LEU A 146 -38.37 -12.66 -0.12
CA LEU A 146 -38.95 -14.01 -0.11
C LEU A 146 -40.41 -14.02 0.35
N VAL A 147 -40.79 -13.21 1.33
CA VAL A 147 -42.17 -13.07 1.80
C VAL A 147 -43.07 -12.44 0.72
N THR A 148 -42.56 -11.47 -0.05
CA THR A 148 -43.35 -10.81 -1.10
C THR A 148 -43.54 -11.64 -2.37
N ALA A 149 -42.66 -12.61 -2.65
CA ALA A 149 -42.65 -13.39 -3.89
C ALA A 149 -43.49 -14.69 -3.83
N GLY A 150 -43.99 -15.10 -2.66
CA GLY A 150 -44.79 -16.32 -2.50
C GLY A 150 -45.81 -16.17 -1.37
N GLY A 151 -47.10 -16.09 -1.72
CA GLY A 151 -48.18 -16.08 -0.74
C GLY A 151 -48.23 -17.38 0.07
N GLY A 152 -48.13 -17.27 1.40
CA GLY A 152 -48.49 -18.33 2.35
C GLY A 152 -47.33 -18.88 3.18
N GLY A 153 -47.03 -18.19 4.29
CA GLY A 153 -46.15 -18.68 5.37
C GLY A 153 -44.98 -17.73 5.65
N LEU A 154 -44.83 -17.29 6.90
CA LEU A 154 -43.60 -16.61 7.34
C LEU A 154 -42.45 -17.61 7.18
N PRO A 155 -41.39 -17.32 6.39
CA PRO A 155 -40.19 -18.15 6.41
C PRO A 155 -39.65 -18.19 7.84
N GLU A 156 -39.23 -19.36 8.31
CA GLU A 156 -38.54 -19.48 9.60
C GLU A 156 -37.42 -18.43 9.67
N PRO A 157 -37.32 -17.64 10.76
CA PRO A 157 -36.30 -16.61 10.86
C PRO A 157 -34.92 -17.27 10.71
N LEU A 158 -34.17 -16.83 9.69
CA LEU A 158 -32.81 -17.28 9.50
C LEU A 158 -32.00 -16.81 10.70
N HIS A 159 -31.73 -17.70 11.66
CA HIS A 159 -30.74 -17.49 12.70
C HIS A 159 -29.35 -17.58 12.04
N ALA A 160 -28.88 -16.43 11.55
CA ALA A 160 -27.53 -16.31 11.02
C ALA A 160 -26.54 -16.17 12.18
N ASP A 161 -25.89 -17.27 12.53
CA ASP A 161 -24.81 -17.26 13.51
C ASP A 161 -23.52 -16.76 12.85
N PHE A 162 -23.13 -15.51 13.10
CA PHE A 162 -21.84 -15.00 12.64
C PHE A 162 -21.23 -14.03 13.63
N ASP A 163 -19.91 -13.88 13.52
CA ASP A 163 -19.14 -12.88 14.22
C ASP A 163 -18.25 -12.08 13.29
N VAL A 164 -17.95 -10.85 13.69
CA VAL A 164 -17.05 -9.96 12.96
C VAL A 164 -15.69 -9.93 13.66
N VAL A 165 -14.63 -9.95 12.86
CA VAL A 165 -13.24 -9.80 13.28
C VAL A 165 -12.62 -8.64 12.52
N SER A 166 -11.93 -7.74 13.21
CA SER A 166 -10.99 -6.82 12.58
C SER A 166 -9.62 -7.50 12.51
N ASN A 167 -9.12 -7.73 11.30
CA ASN A 167 -7.78 -8.27 11.07
C ASN A 167 -7.08 -7.38 10.04
N PRO A 168 -6.55 -6.24 10.49
CA PRO A 168 -5.88 -5.31 9.60
C PRO A 168 -4.65 -5.93 8.95
N GLU A 169 -4.35 -5.50 7.75
CA GLU A 169 -3.14 -5.86 7.02
C GLU A 169 -2.00 -4.88 7.31
N PHE A 170 -0.75 -5.32 7.17
CA PHE A 170 0.44 -4.48 7.31
C PHE A 170 1.45 -4.78 6.20
N LEU A 171 0.93 -5.10 5.02
CA LEU A 171 1.71 -5.49 3.88
C LEU A 171 2.27 -4.25 3.21
N ARG A 172 3.47 -4.37 2.67
CA ARG A 172 4.06 -3.35 1.80
C ARG A 172 3.96 -3.89 0.36
N GLU A 173 3.33 -3.12 -0.53
CA GLU A 173 3.33 -3.44 -1.99
C GLU A 173 4.77 -3.71 -2.49
N GLY A 174 4.98 -4.67 -3.38
CA GLY A 174 6.33 -5.08 -3.82
C GLY A 174 7.07 -6.00 -2.84
N SER A 175 6.54 -6.22 -1.63
CA SER A 175 7.01 -7.24 -0.69
C SER A 175 5.86 -7.89 0.10
N ALA A 176 4.64 -7.84 -0.41
CA ALA A 176 3.43 -8.29 0.29
C ALA A 176 3.41 -9.80 0.50
N VAL A 177 3.96 -10.58 -0.45
CA VAL A 177 4.13 -12.03 -0.27
C VAL A 177 5.10 -12.31 0.87
N TYR A 178 6.26 -11.64 0.88
CA TYR A 178 7.24 -11.74 1.95
C TYR A 178 6.64 -11.35 3.30
N ASP A 179 5.95 -10.20 3.38
CA ASP A 179 5.34 -9.69 4.60
C ASP A 179 4.22 -10.60 5.14
N THR A 180 3.56 -11.36 4.25
CA THR A 180 2.53 -12.32 4.66
C THR A 180 3.14 -13.55 5.35
N PHE A 181 4.29 -14.03 4.89
CA PHE A 181 4.96 -15.19 5.48
C PHE A 181 5.98 -14.83 6.58
N ASN A 182 6.41 -13.57 6.64
CA ASN A 182 7.34 -13.05 7.64
C ASN A 182 6.76 -11.85 8.41
N PRO A 183 5.52 -11.89 8.90
CA PRO A 183 4.94 -10.74 9.59
C PRO A 183 5.64 -10.51 10.93
N ASP A 184 5.81 -9.24 11.30
CA ASP A 184 6.27 -8.87 12.65
C ASP A 184 5.25 -9.30 13.72
N ARG A 185 3.96 -9.28 13.37
CA ARG A 185 2.81 -9.72 14.20
C ARG A 185 1.54 -9.87 13.36
N ILE A 186 0.56 -10.59 13.92
CA ILE A 186 -0.82 -10.64 13.42
C ILE A 186 -1.74 -10.01 14.47
N VAL A 187 -2.65 -9.12 14.05
CA VAL A 187 -3.61 -8.46 14.94
C VAL A 187 -5.01 -9.03 14.69
N LEU A 188 -5.71 -9.44 15.75
CA LEU A 188 -7.06 -9.99 15.70
C LEU A 188 -7.95 -9.26 16.73
N GLY A 189 -8.88 -8.43 16.25
CA GLY A 189 -9.86 -7.71 17.06
C GLY A 189 -11.22 -8.38 17.00
N SER A 190 -11.77 -8.87 18.12
CA SER A 190 -13.16 -9.35 18.19
C SER A 190 -13.61 -9.55 19.64
N ASN A 191 -14.91 -9.40 19.88
CA ASN A 191 -15.54 -9.74 21.16
C ASN A 191 -15.92 -11.24 21.25
N SER A 192 -15.76 -12.01 20.17
CA SER A 192 -16.10 -13.44 20.12
C SER A 192 -14.86 -14.32 20.24
N GLN A 193 -14.76 -15.05 21.35
CA GLN A 193 -13.69 -16.04 21.57
C GLN A 193 -13.69 -17.14 20.50
N LYS A 194 -14.87 -17.55 20.02
CA LYS A 194 -15.01 -18.56 18.97
C LYS A 194 -14.43 -18.06 17.65
N ALA A 195 -14.72 -16.80 17.27
CA ALA A 195 -14.16 -16.19 16.07
C ALA A 195 -12.63 -16.07 16.16
N ILE A 196 -12.09 -15.62 17.30
CA ILE A 196 -10.64 -15.54 17.53
C ILE A 196 -9.98 -16.91 17.40
N ALA A 197 -10.55 -17.96 18.00
CA ALA A 197 -9.99 -19.31 17.92
C ALA A 197 -9.93 -19.83 16.47
N MET A 198 -10.98 -19.58 15.66
CA MET A 198 -10.97 -19.93 14.24
C MET A 198 -9.90 -19.16 13.45
N MET A 199 -9.71 -17.88 13.75
CA MET A 199 -8.67 -17.06 13.11
C MET A 199 -7.25 -17.50 13.51
N GLN A 200 -7.04 -17.90 14.77
CA GLN A 200 -5.75 -18.46 15.22
C GLN A 200 -5.46 -19.80 14.54
N GLN A 201 -6.47 -20.64 14.35
CA GLN A 201 -6.33 -21.88 13.58
C GLN A 201 -5.99 -21.62 12.11
N LEU A 202 -6.65 -20.64 11.48
CA LEU A 202 -6.34 -20.21 10.12
C LEU A 202 -4.88 -19.79 10.00
N TYR A 203 -4.39 -18.97 10.93
CA TYR A 203 -3.04 -18.42 10.87
C TYR A 203 -1.93 -19.34 11.39
N THR A 204 -2.25 -20.53 11.92
CA THR A 204 -1.26 -21.45 12.50
C THR A 204 -0.04 -21.69 11.59
N PRO A 205 -0.16 -21.95 10.28
CA PRO A 205 1.01 -22.18 9.44
C PRO A 205 1.95 -20.96 9.32
N ILE A 206 1.39 -19.75 9.34
CA ILE A 206 2.17 -18.50 9.30
C ILE A 206 2.78 -18.21 10.68
N VAL A 207 2.02 -18.43 11.75
CA VAL A 207 2.50 -18.24 13.13
C VAL A 207 3.68 -19.13 13.47
N GLU A 208 3.63 -20.38 13.01
CA GLU A 208 4.70 -21.37 13.15
C GLU A 208 5.82 -21.20 12.11
N ARG A 209 5.79 -20.13 11.30
CA ARG A 209 6.82 -19.81 10.30
C ARG A 209 7.09 -20.92 9.28
N LYS A 210 6.09 -21.76 8.96
CA LYS A 210 6.25 -22.88 8.02
C LYS A 210 6.67 -22.46 6.61
N PHE A 211 6.39 -21.22 6.24
CA PHE A 211 6.66 -20.63 4.92
C PHE A 211 7.58 -19.39 5.01
N ALA A 212 8.11 -19.08 6.19
CA ALA A 212 9.00 -17.94 6.39
C ALA A 212 10.36 -18.21 5.76
N GLU A 213 11.10 -17.14 5.43
CA GLU A 213 12.49 -17.29 4.96
C GLU A 213 13.41 -17.78 6.08
N ASP A 214 13.15 -17.33 7.30
CA ASP A 214 13.85 -17.78 8.50
C ASP A 214 12.87 -18.45 9.48
N ALA A 215 12.79 -19.77 9.36
CA ALA A 215 11.98 -20.62 10.23
C ALA A 215 12.60 -20.82 11.64
N SER A 216 13.83 -20.33 11.90
CA SER A 216 14.48 -20.43 13.21
C SER A 216 14.04 -19.35 14.21
N LEU A 217 13.41 -18.28 13.70
CA LEU A 217 12.88 -17.20 14.53
C LEU A 217 11.71 -17.68 15.42
N PRO A 218 11.46 -17.02 16.56
CA PRO A 218 10.31 -17.32 17.42
C PRO A 218 8.99 -17.20 16.66
N ASN A 219 7.98 -17.96 17.09
CA ASN A 219 6.61 -17.87 16.55
C ASN A 219 6.15 -16.41 16.42
N VAL A 220 5.41 -16.12 15.35
CA VAL A 220 4.86 -14.78 15.12
C VAL A 220 3.90 -14.43 16.27
N PRO A 221 4.07 -13.29 16.95
CA PRO A 221 3.11 -12.83 17.95
C PRO A 221 1.71 -12.61 17.35
N VAL A 222 0.70 -13.15 18.03
CA VAL A 222 -0.72 -12.88 17.72
C VAL A 222 -1.29 -11.96 18.80
N VAL A 223 -1.61 -10.73 18.42
CA VAL A 223 -2.18 -9.71 19.30
C VAL A 223 -3.69 -9.80 19.23
N VAL A 224 -4.32 -10.31 20.29
CA VAL A 224 -5.78 -10.38 20.42
C VAL A 224 -6.29 -9.17 21.18
N THR A 225 -7.31 -8.50 20.65
CA THR A 225 -7.88 -7.27 21.22
C THR A 225 -9.38 -7.15 20.90
N ASP A 226 -10.05 -6.09 21.35
CA ASP A 226 -11.39 -5.71 20.87
C ASP A 226 -11.36 -5.14 19.43
N LEU A 227 -12.54 -4.95 18.83
CA LEU A 227 -12.68 -4.47 17.44
C LEU A 227 -12.03 -3.10 17.23
N SER A 228 -12.39 -2.12 18.08
CA SER A 228 -11.97 -0.73 17.92
C SER A 228 -10.47 -0.56 18.09
N SER A 229 -9.88 -1.28 19.04
CA SER A 229 -8.42 -1.29 19.23
C SER A 229 -7.68 -1.87 18.03
N ALA A 230 -8.17 -2.96 17.41
CA ALA A 230 -7.55 -3.51 16.21
C ALA A 230 -7.61 -2.53 15.02
N GLU A 231 -8.74 -1.86 14.83
CA GLU A 231 -8.92 -0.83 13.80
C GLU A 231 -7.96 0.36 14.04
N MET A 232 -7.86 0.83 15.29
CA MET A 232 -6.95 1.91 15.68
C MET A 232 -5.48 1.54 15.47
N ILE A 233 -5.06 0.30 15.77
CA ILE A 233 -3.67 -0.15 15.60
C ILE A 233 -3.21 0.05 14.15
N LYS A 234 -4.08 -0.16 13.15
CA LYS A 234 -3.72 0.06 11.74
C LYS A 234 -3.40 1.51 11.45
N TYR A 235 -4.31 2.43 11.82
CA TYR A 235 -4.11 3.86 11.61
C TYR A 235 -2.92 4.39 12.41
N ALA A 236 -2.81 4.02 13.69
CA ALA A 236 -1.72 4.45 14.56
C ALA A 236 -0.35 4.00 14.02
N ALA A 237 -0.24 2.77 13.52
CA ALA A 237 1.00 2.28 12.92
C ALA A 237 1.40 3.09 11.68
N ASN A 238 0.49 3.26 10.72
CA ASN A 238 0.78 4.00 9.49
C ASN A 238 1.06 5.48 9.78
N ALA A 239 0.31 6.10 10.69
CA ALA A 239 0.54 7.47 11.12
C ALA A 239 1.90 7.66 11.79
N PHE A 240 2.30 6.73 12.67
CA PHE A 240 3.61 6.80 13.31
C PHE A 240 4.77 6.66 12.30
N LEU A 241 4.64 5.77 11.30
CA LEU A 241 5.64 5.65 10.24
C LEU A 241 5.74 6.94 9.40
N ALA A 242 4.61 7.57 9.07
CA ALA A 242 4.57 8.86 8.38
C ALA A 242 5.22 9.97 9.23
N VAL A 243 4.99 9.99 10.55
CA VAL A 243 5.65 10.91 11.48
C VAL A 243 7.16 10.67 11.50
N LYS A 244 7.65 9.43 11.58
CA LYS A 244 9.10 9.13 11.54
C LYS A 244 9.77 9.65 10.27
N ILE A 245 9.16 9.44 9.10
CA ILE A 245 9.70 9.93 7.83
C ILE A 245 9.68 11.47 7.80
N SER A 246 8.59 12.10 8.24
CA SER A 246 8.48 13.56 8.27
C SER A 246 9.50 14.17 9.23
N PHE A 247 9.68 13.57 10.40
CA PHE A 247 10.68 13.96 11.38
C PHE A 247 12.10 13.94 10.79
N ILE A 248 12.50 12.81 10.19
CA ILE A 248 13.87 12.72 9.65
C ILE A 248 14.08 13.64 8.43
N ASN A 249 13.03 13.91 7.64
CA ASN A 249 13.08 14.89 6.56
C ASN A 249 13.28 16.33 7.08
N GLU A 250 12.60 16.70 8.16
CA GLU A 250 12.81 18.00 8.81
C GLU A 250 14.25 18.12 9.33
N VAL A 251 14.75 17.07 9.98
CA VAL A 251 16.16 16.99 10.40
C VAL A 251 17.10 17.09 9.21
N ALA A 252 16.81 16.45 8.07
CA ALA A 252 17.61 16.56 6.86
C ALA A 252 17.71 18.01 6.36
N ASN A 253 16.59 18.74 6.37
CA ASN A 253 16.58 20.14 5.96
C ASN A 253 17.36 21.04 6.92
N ILE A 254 17.41 20.70 8.21
CA ILE A 254 18.30 21.36 9.18
C ILE A 254 19.76 21.03 8.86
N CYS A 255 20.08 19.75 8.62
CA CYS A 255 21.41 19.26 8.25
C CYS A 255 21.99 20.02 7.05
N ASP A 256 21.20 20.22 5.98
CA ASP A 256 21.57 21.01 4.80
C ASP A 256 22.04 22.44 5.14
N ARG A 257 21.47 23.06 6.17
CA ARG A 257 21.75 24.46 6.56
C ARG A 257 22.91 24.59 7.52
N VAL A 258 23.16 23.58 8.34
CA VAL A 258 24.20 23.60 9.38
C VAL A 258 25.46 22.83 8.99
N GLY A 259 25.46 22.15 7.83
CA GLY A 259 26.59 21.36 7.34
C GLY A 259 26.73 20.01 8.04
N ALA A 260 25.63 19.43 8.52
CA ALA A 260 25.60 18.07 9.06
C ALA A 260 25.14 17.07 8.00
N ASP A 261 25.43 15.78 8.21
CA ASP A 261 25.03 14.68 7.33
C ASP A 261 23.88 13.88 7.96
N VAL A 262 22.70 13.94 7.33
CA VAL A 262 21.50 13.26 7.86
C VAL A 262 21.64 11.75 7.90
N THR A 263 22.43 11.14 7.01
CA THR A 263 22.63 9.68 6.98
C THR A 263 23.38 9.22 8.24
N GLN A 264 24.37 10.01 8.67
CA GLN A 264 25.10 9.78 9.92
C GLN A 264 24.23 10.04 11.14
N VAL A 265 23.42 11.10 11.12
CA VAL A 265 22.47 11.40 12.21
C VAL A 265 21.43 10.29 12.36
N ALA A 266 20.82 9.84 11.26
CA ALA A 266 19.85 8.76 11.23
C ALA A 266 20.46 7.45 11.78
N LYS A 267 21.70 7.13 11.39
CA LYS A 267 22.45 6.00 11.96
C LYS A 267 22.67 6.17 13.46
N GLY A 268 23.12 7.35 13.90
CA GLY A 268 23.39 7.66 15.30
C GLY A 268 22.17 7.46 16.20
N ILE A 269 21.02 8.03 15.83
CA ILE A 269 19.78 7.88 16.61
C ILE A 269 19.16 6.49 16.46
N GLY A 270 19.34 5.84 15.29
CA GLY A 270 18.74 4.54 14.99
C GLY A 270 19.40 3.36 15.73
N LEU A 271 20.60 3.55 16.27
CA LEU A 271 21.26 2.56 17.15
C LEU A 271 20.59 2.49 18.53
N ASP A 272 19.82 3.50 18.92
CA ASP A 272 19.00 3.46 20.13
C ASP A 272 17.81 2.52 19.91
N SER A 273 17.73 1.45 20.70
CA SER A 273 16.68 0.43 20.58
C SER A 273 15.26 0.95 20.83
N ARG A 274 15.11 2.12 21.46
CA ARG A 274 13.82 2.78 21.65
C ARG A 274 13.31 3.46 20.38
N ILE A 275 14.21 3.78 19.45
CA ILE A 275 13.92 4.45 18.17
C ILE A 275 13.92 3.44 17.02
N GLY A 276 14.94 2.58 16.99
CA GLY A 276 15.20 1.63 15.93
C GLY A 276 15.68 2.27 14.62
N ASN A 277 16.29 1.46 13.76
CA ASN A 277 16.99 1.92 12.55
C ASN A 277 16.14 1.94 11.25
N LYS A 278 14.88 1.48 11.31
CA LYS A 278 13.97 1.45 10.16
C LYS A 278 13.15 2.75 10.05
N PHE A 279 12.77 3.13 8.83
CA PHE A 279 11.96 4.32 8.53
C PHE A 279 12.62 5.63 9.00
N LEU A 280 13.93 5.74 8.78
CA LEU A 280 14.74 6.93 9.08
C LEU A 280 15.57 7.37 7.86
N GLN A 281 15.13 7.00 6.67
CA GLN A 281 15.74 7.39 5.41
C GLN A 281 15.10 8.71 4.97
N ALA A 282 15.85 9.81 5.03
CA ALA A 282 15.41 11.09 4.51
C ALA A 282 15.32 11.06 2.98
N GLY A 283 14.40 11.83 2.42
CA GLY A 283 14.21 11.93 0.98
C GLY A 283 13.18 12.97 0.57
N ILE A 284 12.57 12.81 -0.59
CA ILE A 284 11.57 13.74 -1.18
C ILE A 284 10.14 13.52 -0.67
N GLY A 285 10.01 13.02 0.57
CA GLY A 285 8.73 12.75 1.21
C GLY A 285 8.15 11.35 0.95
N TRP A 286 7.03 11.09 1.62
CA TRP A 286 6.26 9.85 1.53
C TRP A 286 4.98 10.04 0.70
N GLY A 287 4.48 8.93 0.18
CA GLY A 287 3.31 8.85 -0.71
C GLY A 287 2.72 7.44 -0.74
N GLY A 288 2.21 7.04 -1.89
CA GLY A 288 1.60 5.73 -2.09
C GLY A 288 0.16 5.66 -1.61
N SER A 289 -0.44 4.49 -1.79
CA SER A 289 -1.87 4.26 -1.55
C SER A 289 -2.28 4.22 -0.08
N CYS A 290 -1.33 4.10 0.87
CA CYS A 290 -1.63 3.87 2.29
C CYS A 290 -1.44 5.11 3.17
N PHE A 291 -0.23 5.68 3.25
CA PHE A 291 0.05 6.73 4.24
C PHE A 291 -0.80 8.00 4.08
N PRO A 292 -0.93 8.61 2.88
CA PRO A 292 -1.76 9.81 2.71
C PRO A 292 -3.20 9.60 3.14
N LYS A 293 -3.83 8.52 2.67
CA LYS A 293 -5.24 8.23 3.01
C LYS A 293 -5.42 7.91 4.48
N ASP A 294 -4.52 7.13 5.08
CA ASP A 294 -4.71 6.66 6.46
C ASP A 294 -4.45 7.77 7.48
N VAL A 295 -3.43 8.61 7.24
CA VAL A 295 -3.18 9.79 8.08
C VAL A 295 -4.34 10.77 7.95
N SER A 296 -4.80 11.05 6.73
CA SER A 296 -5.96 11.92 6.49
C SER A 296 -7.22 11.40 7.20
N ALA A 297 -7.52 10.11 7.05
CA ALA A 297 -8.70 9.50 7.67
C ALA A 297 -8.62 9.51 9.20
N LEU A 298 -7.44 9.32 9.79
CA LEU A 298 -7.27 9.40 11.24
C LEU A 298 -7.44 10.84 11.77
N ILE A 299 -6.90 11.85 11.06
CA ILE A 299 -7.11 13.27 11.38
C ILE A 299 -8.60 13.60 11.30
N HIS A 300 -9.27 13.22 10.21
CA HIS A 300 -10.71 13.44 10.04
C HIS A 300 -11.52 12.77 11.13
N THR A 301 -11.20 11.51 11.46
CA THR A 301 -11.86 10.79 12.57
C THR A 301 -11.69 11.56 13.87
N ALA A 302 -10.49 12.06 14.16
CA ALA A 302 -10.26 12.84 15.38
C ALA A 302 -11.12 14.13 15.41
N ASP A 303 -11.21 14.85 14.28
CA ASP A 303 -12.01 16.06 14.14
C ASP A 303 -13.51 15.78 14.33
N ASP A 304 -14.04 14.68 13.79
CA ASP A 304 -15.45 14.24 13.97
C ASP A 304 -15.80 14.03 15.45
N TYR A 305 -14.83 13.59 16.26
CA TYR A 305 -14.98 13.42 17.71
C TYR A 305 -14.50 14.65 18.52
N GLY A 306 -14.27 15.79 17.86
CA GLY A 306 -13.91 17.06 18.50
C GLY A 306 -12.50 17.11 19.06
N PHE A 307 -11.57 16.28 18.56
CA PHE A 307 -10.17 16.28 18.94
C PHE A 307 -9.27 16.79 17.81
N GLN A 308 -8.65 17.96 18.02
CA GLN A 308 -7.71 18.52 17.06
C GLN A 308 -6.33 17.84 17.20
N THR A 309 -5.86 17.21 16.13
CA THR A 309 -4.51 16.61 16.12
C THR A 309 -3.43 17.66 15.86
N GLU A 310 -2.34 17.67 16.62
CA GLU A 310 -1.21 18.59 16.38
C GLU A 310 -0.09 17.91 15.60
N LEU A 311 0.38 16.75 16.10
CA LEU A 311 1.54 16.04 15.56
C LEU A 311 1.28 15.51 14.14
N LEU A 312 0.09 14.98 13.87
CA LEU A 312 -0.26 14.43 12.56
C LEU A 312 -0.37 15.53 11.51
N ASN A 313 -1.01 16.65 11.87
CA ASN A 313 -1.08 17.83 11.02
C ASN A 313 0.32 18.40 10.70
N ALA A 314 1.21 18.46 11.68
CA ALA A 314 2.60 18.86 11.45
C ALA A 314 3.32 17.91 10.48
N ALA A 315 3.17 16.59 10.66
CA ALA A 315 3.79 15.61 9.76
C ALA A 315 3.30 15.75 8.31
N VAL A 316 2.00 15.97 8.10
CA VAL A 316 1.43 16.22 6.76
C VAL A 316 2.01 17.49 6.14
N GLN A 317 2.07 18.60 6.90
CA GLN A 317 2.64 19.86 6.41
C GLN A 317 4.13 19.74 6.04
N VAL A 318 4.91 19.03 6.87
CA VAL A 318 6.31 18.74 6.58
C VAL A 318 6.43 17.93 5.29
N ASN A 319 5.62 16.89 5.12
CA ASN A 319 5.64 16.08 3.91
C ASN A 319 5.29 16.86 2.64
N GLN A 320 4.27 17.73 2.70
CA GLN A 320 3.88 18.59 1.57
C GLN A 320 5.03 19.51 1.12
N ARG A 321 5.74 20.11 2.08
CA ARG A 321 6.94 20.93 1.79
C ARG A 321 8.08 20.05 1.26
N GLN A 322 8.26 18.87 1.82
CA GLN A 322 9.33 17.95 1.38
C GLN A 322 9.18 17.52 -0.07
N ARG A 323 7.94 17.35 -0.57
CA ARG A 323 7.68 16.95 -1.97
C ARG A 323 8.19 17.95 -3.01
N VAL A 324 8.47 19.21 -2.63
CA VAL A 324 9.03 20.23 -3.53
C VAL A 324 10.50 20.54 -3.26
N ILE A 325 11.16 19.85 -2.32
CA ILE A 325 12.57 20.13 -1.97
C ILE A 325 13.52 19.94 -3.15
N ALA A 326 13.22 19.00 -4.06
CA ALA A 326 14.03 18.79 -5.26
C ALA A 326 13.94 19.99 -6.21
N ILE A 327 12.80 20.69 -6.26
CA ILE A 327 12.64 21.93 -7.05
C ILE A 327 13.52 23.04 -6.47
N GLU A 328 13.54 23.19 -5.15
CA GLU A 328 14.39 24.18 -4.48
C GLU A 328 15.87 23.91 -4.78
N LYS A 329 16.31 22.65 -4.69
CA LYS A 329 17.69 22.26 -5.01
C LYS A 329 18.03 22.47 -6.49
N LEU A 330 17.12 22.13 -7.41
CA LEU A 330 17.26 22.43 -8.83
C LEU A 330 17.42 23.94 -9.09
N GLN A 331 16.64 24.79 -8.41
CA GLN A 331 16.76 26.25 -8.53
C GLN A 331 18.06 26.79 -7.92
N GLN A 332 18.59 26.17 -6.87
CA GLN A 332 19.89 26.56 -6.31
C GLN A 332 21.02 26.31 -7.32
N GLU A 333 20.99 25.17 -8.02
CA GLU A 333 22.03 24.77 -8.98
C GLU A 333 21.84 25.42 -10.36
N LEU A 334 20.62 25.40 -10.93
CA LEU A 334 20.34 25.88 -12.30
C LEU A 334 19.81 27.31 -12.37
N LYS A 335 19.45 27.92 -11.23
CA LYS A 335 18.75 29.21 -11.13
C LYS A 335 17.37 29.18 -11.79
N ILE A 336 17.30 29.39 -13.11
CA ILE A 336 16.06 29.51 -13.86
C ILE A 336 15.73 28.15 -14.50
N LEU A 337 14.57 27.58 -14.16
CA LEU A 337 14.09 26.31 -14.72
C LEU A 337 13.31 26.46 -16.04
N LYS A 338 12.85 27.67 -16.37
CA LYS A 338 12.09 27.90 -17.61
C LYS A 338 12.94 27.56 -18.84
N GLY A 339 12.43 26.64 -19.67
CA GLY A 339 13.10 26.15 -20.86
C GLY A 339 14.15 25.07 -20.62
N LYS A 340 14.41 24.68 -19.36
CA LYS A 340 15.32 23.59 -18.99
C LYS A 340 14.67 22.24 -19.18
N THR A 341 15.47 21.21 -19.41
CA THR A 341 15.00 19.82 -19.44
C THR A 341 15.45 19.10 -18.18
N VAL A 342 14.52 18.51 -17.43
CA VAL A 342 14.80 17.73 -16.22
C VAL A 342 14.39 16.28 -16.44
N GLY A 343 15.32 15.36 -16.23
CA GLY A 343 15.08 13.92 -16.28
C GLY A 343 14.76 13.36 -14.90
N LEU A 344 13.73 12.54 -14.79
CA LEU A 344 13.34 11.85 -13.55
C LEU A 344 13.70 10.36 -13.65
N LEU A 345 14.53 9.89 -12.71
CA LEU A 345 14.82 8.47 -12.51
C LEU A 345 13.82 7.92 -11.47
N GLY A 346 12.88 7.13 -11.92
CA GLY A 346 11.77 6.59 -11.14
C GLY A 346 10.50 7.45 -11.19
N LEU A 347 9.35 6.78 -11.20
CA LEU A 347 8.02 7.39 -11.24
C LEU A 347 7.08 6.85 -10.16
N THR A 348 7.22 5.59 -9.77
CA THR A 348 6.37 4.97 -8.75
C THR A 348 6.68 5.54 -7.36
N PHE A 349 5.79 5.39 -6.39
CA PHE A 349 6.03 5.97 -5.06
C PHE A 349 7.18 5.29 -4.29
N LYS A 350 7.52 4.06 -4.68
CA LYS A 350 8.60 3.22 -4.15
C LYS A 350 8.98 2.14 -5.19
N PRO A 351 10.15 1.47 -5.07
CA PRO A 351 10.53 0.39 -5.97
C PRO A 351 9.62 -0.85 -5.84
N ASP A 352 9.74 -1.74 -6.82
CA ASP A 352 9.11 -3.06 -6.90
C ASP A 352 7.56 -3.06 -6.98
N THR A 353 6.96 -1.97 -7.48
CA THR A 353 5.52 -1.83 -7.74
C THR A 353 5.27 -0.97 -8.98
N ASP A 354 4.08 -1.08 -9.58
CA ASP A 354 3.58 -0.19 -10.64
C ASP A 354 2.72 0.98 -10.10
N ASP A 355 2.56 1.10 -8.77
CA ASP A 355 1.69 2.10 -8.18
C ASP A 355 2.29 3.51 -8.21
N MET A 356 1.55 4.41 -8.86
CA MET A 356 1.86 5.84 -8.95
C MET A 356 0.95 6.72 -8.08
N ARG A 357 -0.02 6.16 -7.37
CA ARG A 357 -0.94 6.93 -6.52
C ARG A 357 -0.17 7.71 -5.47
N ASP A 358 -0.42 9.02 -5.40
CA ASP A 358 0.25 9.95 -4.50
C ASP A 358 1.81 9.90 -4.57
N ALA A 359 2.37 9.46 -5.70
CA ALA A 359 3.82 9.40 -5.87
C ALA A 359 4.43 10.81 -5.88
N PRO A 360 5.59 11.04 -5.21
CA PRO A 360 6.29 12.33 -5.26
C PRO A 360 6.63 12.80 -6.68
N SER A 361 6.85 11.87 -7.61
CA SER A 361 7.07 12.13 -9.04
C SER A 361 5.96 13.00 -9.65
N LEU A 362 4.69 12.75 -9.31
CA LEU A 362 3.55 13.47 -9.87
C LEU A 362 3.58 14.94 -9.48
N THR A 363 3.86 15.23 -8.21
CA THR A 363 4.03 16.60 -7.71
C THR A 363 5.22 17.28 -8.40
N LEU A 364 6.34 16.57 -8.57
CA LEU A 364 7.51 17.13 -9.26
C LEU A 364 7.22 17.45 -10.73
N ILE A 365 6.57 16.54 -11.47
CA ILE A 365 6.17 16.75 -12.86
C ILE A 365 5.27 17.99 -12.98
N GLU A 366 4.24 18.09 -12.14
CA GLU A 366 3.33 19.24 -12.14
C GLU A 366 4.07 20.56 -11.89
N GLN A 367 4.94 20.60 -10.87
CA GLN A 367 5.67 21.82 -10.51
C GLN A 367 6.71 22.23 -11.54
N LEU A 368 7.45 21.27 -12.11
CA LEU A 368 8.42 21.52 -13.18
C LEU A 368 7.73 22.10 -14.42
N ASN A 369 6.61 21.49 -14.84
CA ASN A 369 5.81 21.98 -15.96
C ASN A 369 5.27 23.38 -15.69
N ARG A 370 4.77 23.66 -14.48
CA ARG A 370 4.30 25.00 -14.07
C ARG A 370 5.40 26.05 -14.15
N LEU A 371 6.65 25.68 -13.85
CA LEU A 371 7.82 26.55 -13.96
C LEU A 371 8.38 26.66 -15.40
N GLY A 372 7.76 25.96 -16.36
CA GLY A 372 8.12 25.98 -17.77
C GLY A 372 9.33 25.11 -18.12
N ALA A 373 9.68 24.14 -17.28
CA ALA A 373 10.66 23.11 -17.62
C ALA A 373 10.00 22.02 -18.48
N LYS A 374 10.80 21.32 -19.27
CA LYS A 374 10.42 20.09 -19.96
C LYS A 374 10.79 18.90 -19.08
N VAL A 375 9.89 17.95 -18.94
CA VAL A 375 10.13 16.77 -18.09
C VAL A 375 10.31 15.53 -18.95
N LYS A 376 11.42 14.82 -18.74
CA LYS A 376 11.62 13.45 -19.20
C LYS A 376 11.59 12.52 -18.00
N ALA A 377 11.19 11.27 -18.16
CA ALA A 377 11.22 10.31 -17.07
C ALA A 377 11.51 8.90 -17.57
N TYR A 378 12.09 8.09 -16.70
CA TYR A 378 12.24 6.66 -16.90
C TYR A 378 11.85 5.94 -15.60
N ASP A 379 11.09 4.86 -15.72
CA ASP A 379 10.81 3.95 -14.61
C ASP A 379 10.72 2.52 -15.17
N PRO A 380 11.43 1.53 -14.60
CA PRO A 380 11.54 0.20 -15.20
C PRO A 380 10.20 -0.48 -15.47
N ILE A 381 9.18 -0.23 -14.65
CA ILE A 381 7.87 -0.84 -14.81
C ILE A 381 6.96 0.02 -15.68
N VAL A 382 6.89 1.32 -15.43
CA VAL A 382 6.00 2.23 -16.20
C VAL A 382 6.45 2.35 -17.66
N SER A 383 7.76 2.44 -17.89
CA SER A 383 8.34 2.57 -19.24
C SER A 383 8.11 1.33 -20.11
N GLN A 384 7.99 0.13 -19.52
CA GLN A 384 7.77 -1.12 -20.25
C GLN A 384 6.29 -1.46 -20.45
N SER A 385 5.44 -1.07 -19.50
CA SER A 385 4.02 -1.44 -19.46
C SER A 385 3.11 -0.54 -20.31
N GLY A 386 3.61 0.60 -20.81
CA GLY A 386 2.80 1.59 -21.51
C GLY A 386 1.77 2.28 -20.61
N LEU A 387 1.92 2.17 -19.27
CA LEU A 387 1.08 2.79 -18.24
C LEU A 387 1.19 4.33 -18.19
N SER A 388 1.66 4.98 -19.26
CA SER A 388 1.70 6.44 -19.39
C SER A 388 0.31 7.10 -19.46
N HIS A 389 -0.77 6.30 -19.50
CA HIS A 389 -2.15 6.80 -19.50
C HIS A 389 -2.44 7.60 -18.23
N GLY A 390 -2.55 8.92 -18.39
CA GLY A 390 -2.82 9.87 -17.31
C GLY A 390 -1.64 10.78 -16.96
N LEU A 391 -0.43 10.46 -17.43
CA LEU A 391 0.73 11.34 -17.33
C LEU A 391 0.72 12.33 -18.50
N SER A 392 0.36 13.58 -18.22
CA SER A 392 0.43 14.66 -19.20
C SER A 392 1.73 15.45 -19.05
N ASN A 393 2.24 15.99 -20.16
CA ASN A 393 3.41 16.88 -20.17
C ASN A 393 4.69 16.25 -19.59
N VAL A 394 4.90 14.96 -19.83
CA VAL A 394 6.16 14.25 -19.55
C VAL A 394 6.48 13.31 -20.70
N PHE A 395 7.75 13.26 -21.10
CA PHE A 395 8.25 12.30 -22.08
C PHE A 395 8.78 11.06 -21.36
N ILE A 396 8.17 9.90 -21.59
CA ILE A 396 8.59 8.63 -20.97
C ILE A 396 9.60 7.94 -21.89
N GLU A 397 10.82 7.80 -21.40
CA GLU A 397 11.91 7.09 -22.06
C GLU A 397 11.80 5.59 -21.84
N THR A 398 12.25 4.81 -22.82
CA THR A 398 12.32 3.34 -22.73
C THR A 398 13.70 2.84 -22.32
N ASP A 399 14.72 3.71 -22.35
CA ASP A 399 16.10 3.41 -21.97
C ASP A 399 16.56 4.41 -20.90
N PRO A 400 16.99 3.95 -19.72
CA PRO A 400 17.41 4.82 -18.62
C PRO A 400 18.64 5.68 -18.97
N GLU A 401 19.52 5.23 -19.86
CA GLU A 401 20.71 5.99 -20.24
C GLU A 401 20.38 7.09 -21.25
N MET A 402 19.39 6.85 -22.12
CA MET A 402 18.89 7.86 -23.07
C MET A 402 18.12 8.99 -22.39
N LEU A 403 17.62 8.75 -21.16
CA LEU A 403 17.01 9.79 -20.34
C LEU A 403 17.89 11.03 -20.22
N ALA A 404 19.19 10.85 -20.02
CA ALA A 404 20.13 11.94 -19.79
C ALA A 404 20.35 12.83 -21.02
N ASP A 405 20.03 12.37 -22.23
CA ASP A 405 20.26 13.13 -23.45
C ASP A 405 19.49 14.45 -23.46
N GLY A 406 20.24 15.55 -23.57
CA GLY A 406 19.71 16.91 -23.56
C GLY A 406 19.13 17.38 -22.23
N CYS A 407 19.37 16.66 -21.12
CA CYS A 407 18.96 17.09 -19.78
C CYS A 407 19.91 18.16 -19.20
N ASP A 408 19.35 19.13 -18.49
CA ASP A 408 20.07 20.07 -17.62
C ASP A 408 20.24 19.55 -16.19
N ALA A 409 19.40 18.60 -15.77
CA ALA A 409 19.58 17.90 -14.50
C ALA A 409 18.86 16.55 -14.52
N LEU A 410 19.33 15.65 -13.67
CA LEU A 410 18.61 14.44 -13.30
C LEU A 410 18.11 14.57 -11.85
N VAL A 411 16.96 13.98 -11.57
CA VAL A 411 16.43 13.82 -10.22
C VAL A 411 16.14 12.35 -9.98
N LEU A 412 16.78 11.76 -8.97
CA LEU A 412 16.39 10.44 -8.48
C LEU A 412 15.16 10.57 -7.59
N VAL A 413 14.05 10.02 -8.06
CA VAL A 413 12.76 10.07 -7.37
C VAL A 413 12.47 8.75 -6.66
N THR A 414 12.87 7.63 -7.25
CA THR A 414 12.62 6.28 -6.72
C THR A 414 13.87 5.43 -6.82
N ASP A 415 14.25 4.78 -5.73
CA ASP A 415 15.50 4.05 -5.52
C ASP A 415 15.45 2.61 -6.08
N TRP A 416 15.17 2.49 -7.39
CA TRP A 416 15.25 1.22 -8.09
C TRP A 416 16.70 0.70 -8.13
N LYS A 417 16.91 -0.59 -7.79
CA LYS A 417 18.26 -1.19 -7.69
C LYS A 417 19.06 -1.09 -8.99
N GLU A 418 18.41 -1.18 -10.14
CA GLU A 418 19.08 -1.04 -11.45
C GLU A 418 19.78 0.32 -11.62
N PHE A 419 19.33 1.37 -10.93
CA PHE A 419 19.92 2.70 -11.00
C PHE A 419 21.32 2.75 -10.40
N LEU A 420 21.71 1.79 -9.56
CA LEU A 420 23.08 1.65 -9.05
C LEU A 420 24.08 1.22 -10.14
N SER A 421 23.59 0.63 -11.24
CA SER A 421 24.43 0.02 -12.28
C SER A 421 24.44 0.77 -13.62
N LEU A 422 23.81 1.95 -13.69
CA LEU A 422 23.77 2.75 -14.92
C LEU A 422 25.16 3.29 -15.29
N ASN A 423 25.41 3.48 -16.59
CA ASN A 423 26.63 4.11 -17.06
C ASN A 423 26.56 5.64 -16.92
N TYR A 424 26.80 6.13 -15.69
CA TYR A 424 26.79 7.55 -15.40
C TYR A 424 27.84 8.35 -16.17
N GLU A 425 28.99 7.76 -16.53
CA GLU A 425 29.99 8.43 -17.36
C GLU A 425 29.44 8.74 -18.77
N LYS A 426 28.69 7.79 -19.36
CA LYS A 426 27.99 8.00 -20.64
C LYS A 426 26.88 9.03 -20.50
N MET A 427 26.06 8.93 -19.46
CA MET A 427 24.96 9.89 -19.20
C MET A 427 25.50 11.32 -19.02
N ALA A 428 26.62 11.50 -18.29
CA ALA A 428 27.25 12.80 -18.10
C ALA A 428 27.70 13.44 -19.43
N LYS A 429 28.07 12.65 -20.44
CA LYS A 429 28.52 13.14 -21.76
C LYS A 429 27.37 13.65 -22.63
N SER A 430 26.13 13.19 -22.40
CA SER A 430 24.95 13.59 -23.18
C SER A 430 24.13 14.73 -22.54
N MET A 431 24.46 15.10 -21.30
CA MET A 431 23.80 16.20 -20.58
C MET A 431 24.38 17.58 -20.92
N PHE A 432 23.53 18.62 -20.87
CA PHE A 432 23.98 20.01 -20.95
C PHE A 432 24.66 20.49 -19.68
N ASN A 433 24.06 20.16 -18.52
CA ASN A 433 24.59 20.46 -17.20
C ASN A 433 24.60 19.16 -16.41
N LYS A 434 25.75 18.79 -15.84
CA LYS A 434 25.93 17.50 -15.17
C LYS A 434 25.45 17.58 -13.72
N VAL A 435 24.20 17.98 -13.49
CA VAL A 435 23.62 18.09 -12.16
C VAL A 435 22.77 16.86 -11.87
N ILE A 436 22.94 16.27 -10.70
CA ILE A 436 22.05 15.23 -10.20
C ILE A 436 21.58 15.53 -8.78
N ILE A 437 20.26 15.58 -8.62
CA ILE A 437 19.60 15.69 -7.32
C ILE A 437 19.18 14.28 -6.90
N ASP A 438 19.83 13.74 -5.89
CA ASP A 438 19.49 12.44 -5.33
C ASP A 438 18.44 12.62 -4.24
N GLY A 439 17.16 12.41 -4.60
CA GLY A 439 16.04 12.55 -3.69
C GLY A 439 15.90 11.43 -2.66
N ARG A 440 16.79 10.42 -2.68
CA ARG A 440 16.74 9.24 -1.81
C ARG A 440 18.05 8.97 -1.05
N ASN A 441 19.10 9.76 -1.30
CA ASN A 441 20.46 9.50 -0.81
C ASN A 441 20.89 8.05 -1.09
N PHE A 442 20.60 7.59 -2.31
CA PHE A 442 20.74 6.18 -2.70
C PHE A 442 21.99 5.92 -3.55
N LEU A 443 22.40 6.90 -4.36
CA LEU A 443 23.54 6.79 -5.25
C LEU A 443 24.84 7.11 -4.50
N ASP A 444 25.94 6.52 -4.95
CA ASP A 444 27.26 6.82 -4.39
C ASP A 444 27.75 8.18 -4.88
N ARG A 445 27.78 9.16 -3.96
CA ARG A 445 28.22 10.53 -4.24
C ARG A 445 29.57 10.58 -4.93
N LYS A 446 30.56 9.85 -4.42
CA LYS A 446 31.93 9.91 -4.91
C LYS A 446 32.02 9.41 -6.35
N THR A 447 31.37 8.30 -6.66
CA THR A 447 31.31 7.72 -8.01
C THR A 447 30.71 8.71 -9.01
N LEU A 448 29.67 9.45 -8.63
CA LEU A 448 29.06 10.44 -9.51
C LEU A 448 29.93 11.70 -9.67
N GLU A 449 30.56 12.18 -8.60
CA GLU A 449 31.52 13.28 -8.66
C GLU A 449 32.74 12.92 -9.54
N ASP A 450 33.25 11.68 -9.46
CA ASP A 450 34.33 11.16 -10.31
C ASP A 450 33.92 11.08 -11.79
N CYS A 451 32.62 10.87 -12.07
CA CYS A 451 32.02 10.95 -13.41
C CYS A 451 31.79 12.41 -13.89
N GLY A 452 32.08 13.40 -13.04
CA GLY A 452 31.96 14.83 -13.32
C GLY A 452 30.57 15.41 -13.04
N PHE A 453 29.73 14.72 -12.26
CA PHE A 453 28.47 15.30 -11.78
C PHE A 453 28.68 16.24 -10.61
N ARG A 454 27.86 17.29 -10.59
CA ARG A 454 27.48 18.01 -9.38
C ARG A 454 26.40 17.20 -8.68
N TYR A 455 26.80 16.45 -7.64
CA TYR A 455 25.88 15.69 -6.78
C TYR A 455 25.26 16.58 -5.70
N VAL A 456 23.96 16.44 -5.49
CA VAL A 456 23.21 17.09 -4.40
C VAL A 456 22.25 16.07 -3.77
N GLY A 457 22.47 15.74 -2.49
CA GLY A 457 21.58 14.86 -1.73
C GLY A 457 20.52 15.63 -0.94
N ILE A 458 19.76 14.93 -0.09
CA ILE A 458 18.84 15.50 0.90
C ILE A 458 19.51 15.46 2.27
N GLY A 459 19.84 16.63 2.85
CA GLY A 459 20.55 16.71 4.13
C GLY A 459 22.02 16.31 4.05
N HIS A 460 22.68 16.62 2.91
CA HIS A 460 24.01 16.13 2.54
C HIS A 460 24.71 16.98 1.47
#